data_AF-A0A9X1SH92-F1
#
_entry.id   AF-A0A9X1SH92-F1
#
_cell.length_a   1.000
_cell.length_b   1.000
_cell.length_c   1.000
_cell.angle_alpha   90.00
_cell.angle_beta   90.00
_cell.angle_gamma   90.00
#
_symmetry.space_group_name_H-M   'P 1'
#
loop_
_entity.id
_entity.type
_entity.pdbx_description
1 polymer ?
#
loop_
_entity_poly.entity_id
_entity_poly.type
_entity_poly.pdbx_seq_one_letter_code
_entity_poly.pdbx_strand_id
1 'polypeptide(L)'
;MADLQDGESVEMKGSGAKPYVLRNVGGVYSCTCPAWRNQSIAIETRTCKHLRKLRGDDAELARIGGALPAKPVKPASEKEGPPILLAQSWDNAADLSDWWMSEKLDGVRAYWDGEKFLSRQGNEYHAPDWFVAGFPSTPLDGELWIDRGKFQRTVSVVRRQDKSDHWREVRFLAFDAPAMETPFEERLEYLHETLRGEKLEFASVHTHERCTGADHLQSELARVNALGGEGLMLREPGSKYEIGRSFTLLKVKTFHDAEAIVIGHQPGKGKYKGRLGALTVQMPDGTEFSVGTGFSDAQRSNPPELGSVITYRFQELSDGGVPRFPSFVRLSEDQKAAVKIDPPAKKVAKAKPVAVAPAASSSGGEKRYFELVDGKSSKFWEIEVIGTSVSVRYGKIGANGTTNVKEFADEAAAEKQAAKLVAEKTGKGYEEK
;
A
#
# COMPACT_ATOMS: atom_id res chain seq x y z
N MET A 1 12.02 -17.97 -27.89
CA MET A 1 12.63 -16.71 -28.36
C MET A 1 13.90 -17.07 -29.09
N ALA A 2 14.16 -16.42 -30.24
CA ALA A 2 15.41 -16.60 -30.95
C ALA A 2 16.58 -16.18 -30.04
N ASP A 3 17.62 -17.01 -29.97
CA ASP A 3 18.86 -16.66 -29.27
C ASP A 3 19.52 -15.45 -29.95
N LEU A 4 20.38 -14.70 -29.23
CA LEU A 4 21.05 -13.54 -29.83
C LEU A 4 22.10 -14.00 -30.83
N GLN A 5 22.07 -13.47 -32.05
CA GLN A 5 23.17 -13.65 -32.99
C GLN A 5 24.42 -12.92 -32.50
N ASP A 6 25.57 -13.25 -33.09
CA ASP A 6 26.82 -12.59 -32.72
C ASP A 6 26.78 -11.10 -33.04
N GLY A 7 27.15 -10.26 -32.07
CA GLY A 7 27.07 -8.81 -32.14
C GLY A 7 25.71 -8.22 -31.75
N GLU A 8 24.68 -9.03 -31.52
CA GLU A 8 23.35 -8.52 -31.19
C GLU A 8 23.19 -8.16 -29.71
N SER A 9 22.26 -7.23 -29.47
CA SER A 9 21.87 -6.82 -28.13
C SER A 9 20.36 -6.64 -28.01
N VAL A 10 19.84 -6.94 -26.82
CA VAL A 10 18.42 -6.76 -26.49
C VAL A 10 18.27 -6.12 -25.12
N GLU A 11 17.27 -5.26 -24.97
CA GLU A 11 16.90 -4.69 -23.68
C GLU A 11 15.87 -5.57 -22.96
N MET A 12 16.12 -5.85 -21.69
CA MET A 12 15.21 -6.58 -20.83
C MET A 12 14.88 -5.77 -19.58
N LYS A 13 13.59 -5.50 -19.37
CA LYS A 13 13.11 -4.82 -18.17
C LYS A 13 13.38 -5.68 -16.93
N GLY A 14 14.13 -5.12 -15.98
CA GLY A 14 14.45 -5.76 -14.72
C GLY A 14 14.00 -4.94 -13.51
N SER A 15 14.64 -5.14 -12.36
CA SER A 15 14.34 -4.45 -11.11
C SER A 15 14.90 -3.02 -11.00
N GLY A 16 15.70 -2.59 -11.97
CA GLY A 16 16.26 -1.23 -12.02
C GLY A 16 15.36 -0.26 -12.80
N ALA A 17 15.56 1.05 -12.58
CA ALA A 17 14.81 2.10 -13.28
C ALA A 17 15.08 2.14 -14.80
N LYS A 18 16.27 1.70 -15.24
CA LYS A 18 16.63 1.53 -16.65
C LYS A 18 16.61 0.04 -17.04
N PRO A 19 16.18 -0.33 -18.27
CA PRO A 19 16.29 -1.69 -18.78
C PRO A 19 17.73 -2.21 -18.71
N TYR A 20 17.89 -3.51 -18.48
CA TYR A 20 19.19 -4.16 -18.56
C TYR A 20 19.47 -4.56 -20.01
N VAL A 21 20.69 -4.38 -20.47
CA VAL A 21 21.10 -4.73 -21.83
C VAL A 21 21.76 -6.10 -21.78
N LEU A 22 21.29 -7.01 -22.61
CA LEU A 22 21.86 -8.34 -22.83
C LEU A 22 22.55 -8.33 -24.19
N ARG A 23 23.74 -8.91 -24.28
CA ARG A 23 24.53 -8.94 -25.53
C ARG A 23 25.15 -10.31 -25.74
N ASN A 24 25.30 -10.70 -27.00
CA ASN A 24 26.16 -11.81 -27.40
C ASN A 24 27.28 -11.25 -28.30
N VAL A 25 28.54 -11.40 -27.89
CA VAL A 25 29.70 -10.94 -28.69
C VAL A 25 30.79 -12.00 -28.62
N GLY A 26 31.25 -12.49 -29.76
CA GLY A 26 32.20 -13.59 -29.88
C GLY A 26 31.69 -14.88 -29.22
N GLY A 27 30.37 -15.09 -29.16
CA GLY A 27 29.75 -16.22 -28.45
C GLY A 27 29.68 -16.06 -26.92
N VAL A 28 30.15 -14.93 -26.37
CA VAL A 28 30.10 -14.62 -24.94
C VAL A 28 28.87 -13.77 -24.63
N TYR A 29 27.98 -14.34 -23.81
CA TYR A 29 26.76 -13.68 -23.37
C TYR A 29 27.03 -12.79 -22.15
N SER A 30 26.55 -11.54 -22.20
CA SER A 30 26.66 -10.58 -21.11
C SER A 30 25.34 -9.91 -20.76
N CYS A 31 25.22 -9.41 -19.52
CA CYS A 31 24.05 -8.67 -19.05
C CYS A 31 24.46 -7.52 -18.12
N THR A 32 23.89 -6.34 -18.29
CA THR A 32 24.21 -5.17 -17.43
C THR A 32 23.59 -5.24 -16.02
N CYS A 33 22.86 -6.30 -15.68
CA CYS A 33 22.27 -6.42 -14.35
C CYS A 33 23.35 -6.69 -13.26
N PRO A 34 23.16 -6.19 -12.03
CA PRO A 34 24.11 -6.44 -10.94
C PRO A 34 24.36 -7.92 -10.67
N ALA A 35 23.32 -8.76 -10.80
CA ALA A 35 23.41 -10.19 -10.57
C ALA A 35 24.31 -10.93 -11.57
N TRP A 36 24.56 -10.38 -12.76
CA TRP A 36 25.50 -10.92 -13.74
C TRP A 36 26.88 -10.24 -13.61
N ARG A 37 26.90 -8.90 -13.50
CA ARG A 37 28.14 -8.12 -13.42
C ARG A 37 29.01 -8.46 -12.20
N ASN A 38 28.36 -8.78 -11.08
CA ASN A 38 29.04 -8.99 -9.80
C ASN A 38 29.35 -10.47 -9.52
N GLN A 39 29.26 -11.37 -10.51
CA GLN A 39 29.64 -12.77 -10.30
C GLN A 39 31.15 -12.92 -10.37
N SER A 40 31.73 -13.56 -9.34
CA SER A 40 33.16 -13.85 -9.23
C SER A 40 33.54 -15.16 -9.95
N ILE A 41 32.96 -15.42 -11.12
CA ILE A 41 33.29 -16.57 -12.00
C ILE A 41 33.67 -16.07 -13.40
N ALA A 42 34.22 -16.97 -14.23
CA ALA A 42 34.62 -16.69 -15.61
C ALA A 42 33.44 -16.16 -16.44
N ILE A 43 33.68 -15.17 -17.30
CA ILE A 43 32.61 -14.42 -17.99
C ILE A 43 31.76 -15.33 -18.91
N GLU A 44 32.38 -16.37 -19.44
CA GLU A 44 31.83 -17.40 -20.31
C GLU A 44 30.87 -18.34 -19.57
N THR A 45 30.92 -18.37 -18.23
CA THR A 45 30.05 -19.22 -17.39
C THR A 45 29.13 -18.40 -16.48
N ARG A 46 29.22 -17.06 -16.53
CA ARG A 46 28.28 -16.18 -15.84
C ARG A 46 26.88 -16.30 -16.41
N THR A 47 25.89 -16.35 -15.54
CA THR A 47 24.47 -16.40 -15.92
C THR A 47 23.63 -15.46 -15.08
N CYS A 48 22.41 -15.13 -15.47
CA CYS A 48 21.49 -14.44 -14.59
C CYS A 48 20.04 -14.75 -14.96
N LYS A 49 19.09 -14.33 -14.13
CA LYS A 49 17.66 -14.52 -14.43
C LYS A 49 17.23 -13.95 -15.79
N HIS A 50 17.94 -12.94 -16.29
CA HIS A 50 17.63 -12.31 -17.58
C HIS A 50 18.16 -13.14 -18.75
N LEU A 51 19.41 -13.63 -18.70
CA LEU A 51 19.95 -14.54 -19.72
C LEU A 51 19.16 -15.85 -19.76
N ARG A 52 18.80 -16.39 -18.58
CA ARG A 52 17.91 -17.55 -18.45
C ARG A 52 16.53 -17.32 -19.05
N LYS A 53 15.94 -16.14 -18.84
CA LYS A 53 14.65 -15.76 -19.44
C LYS A 53 14.74 -15.58 -20.96
N LEU A 54 15.87 -15.07 -21.46
CA LEU A 54 16.11 -14.84 -22.88
C LEU A 54 16.33 -16.16 -23.63
N ARG A 55 17.26 -16.98 -23.13
CA ARG A 55 17.75 -18.19 -23.81
C ARG A 55 16.98 -19.46 -23.43
N GLY A 56 16.30 -19.44 -22.29
CA GLY A 56 15.73 -20.62 -21.65
C GLY A 56 16.73 -21.27 -20.70
N ASP A 57 16.20 -21.94 -19.68
CA ASP A 57 17.03 -22.58 -18.64
C ASP A 57 17.90 -23.70 -19.22
N ASP A 58 17.38 -24.49 -20.17
CA ASP A 58 18.11 -25.61 -20.76
C ASP A 58 19.27 -25.15 -21.66
N ALA A 59 19.05 -24.15 -22.51
CA ALA A 59 20.09 -23.60 -23.39
C ALA A 59 21.18 -22.85 -22.60
N GLU A 60 20.79 -22.21 -21.50
CA GLU A 60 21.72 -21.53 -20.62
C GLU A 60 22.55 -22.51 -19.79
N LEU A 61 21.93 -23.58 -19.29
CA LEU A 61 22.60 -24.69 -18.61
C LEU A 61 23.62 -25.37 -19.53
N ALA A 62 23.24 -25.64 -20.78
CA ALA A 62 24.13 -26.22 -21.78
C ALA A 62 25.35 -25.32 -22.07
N ARG A 63 25.17 -23.99 -22.10
CA ARG A 63 26.26 -23.04 -22.34
C ARG A 63 27.27 -22.99 -21.20
N ILE A 64 26.80 -22.93 -19.96
CA ILE A 64 27.71 -22.75 -18.81
C ILE A 64 28.42 -24.06 -18.40
N GLY A 65 28.03 -25.20 -18.97
CA GLY A 65 28.71 -26.49 -18.80
C GLY A 65 28.62 -27.08 -17.39
N GLY A 66 27.67 -26.62 -16.57
CA GLY A 66 27.53 -27.04 -15.16
C GLY A 66 26.17 -26.66 -14.58
N ALA A 67 25.84 -27.18 -13.40
CA ALA A 67 24.55 -26.94 -12.75
C ALA A 67 24.25 -25.44 -12.60
N LEU A 68 23.07 -24.99 -13.04
CA LEU A 68 22.61 -23.62 -12.82
C LEU A 68 22.69 -23.30 -11.31
N PRO A 69 23.18 -22.12 -10.90
CA PRO A 69 23.08 -21.71 -9.51
C PRO A 69 21.61 -21.81 -9.12
N ALA A 70 21.31 -22.65 -8.14
CA ALA A 70 19.98 -22.79 -7.59
C ALA A 70 19.46 -21.38 -7.29
N LYS A 71 18.16 -21.13 -7.54
CA LYS A 71 17.51 -19.95 -6.94
C LYS A 71 17.95 -19.96 -5.47
N PRO A 72 18.42 -18.84 -4.90
CA PRO A 72 18.52 -18.75 -3.46
C PRO A 72 17.08 -18.85 -2.96
N VAL A 73 16.66 -20.08 -2.67
CA VAL A 73 15.58 -20.35 -1.76
C VAL A 73 16.21 -19.98 -0.44
N LYS A 74 16.11 -18.71 -0.06
CA LYS A 74 16.12 -18.40 1.35
C LYS A 74 15.07 -19.34 1.94
N PRO A 75 15.41 -20.20 2.91
CA PRO A 75 14.36 -20.82 3.70
C PRO A 75 13.44 -19.66 4.11
N ALA A 76 12.14 -19.82 3.87
CA ALA A 76 11.18 -18.98 4.54
C ALA A 76 11.32 -19.34 6.01
N SER A 77 12.26 -18.71 6.71
CA SER A 77 12.01 -18.38 8.10
C SER A 77 10.75 -17.53 8.01
N GLU A 78 9.63 -18.03 8.48
CA GLU A 78 8.60 -17.16 9.02
C GLU A 78 9.34 -16.32 10.05
N LYS A 79 9.81 -15.13 9.65
CA LYS A 79 10.31 -14.16 10.61
C LYS A 79 9.07 -13.69 11.32
N GLU A 80 8.73 -14.40 12.38
CA GLU A 80 7.71 -13.95 13.31
C GLU A 80 8.20 -12.62 13.88
N GLY A 81 7.39 -11.57 13.70
CA GLY A 81 7.71 -10.26 14.23
C GLY A 81 7.74 -10.30 15.76
N PRO A 82 8.33 -9.29 16.42
CA PRO A 82 8.32 -9.22 17.87
C PRO A 82 6.87 -9.19 18.42
N PRO A 83 6.65 -9.67 19.65
CA PRO A 83 5.34 -9.73 20.29
C PRO A 83 4.88 -8.32 20.67
N ILE A 84 4.20 -7.65 19.73
CA ILE A 84 3.84 -6.23 19.88
C ILE A 84 2.34 -6.00 20.11
N LEU A 85 2.04 -5.06 21.01
CA LEU A 85 0.72 -4.51 21.23
C LEU A 85 0.35 -3.52 20.11
N LEU A 86 -0.85 -3.66 19.55
CA LEU A 86 -1.35 -2.83 18.46
C LEU A 86 -2.60 -2.07 18.90
N ALA A 87 -2.64 -0.78 18.60
CA ALA A 87 -3.76 0.07 18.97
C ALA A 87 -5.01 -0.13 18.10
N GLN A 88 -6.19 -0.04 18.72
CA GLN A 88 -7.46 0.19 18.05
C GLN A 88 -7.66 1.68 17.74
N SER A 89 -8.55 2.01 16.81
CA SER A 89 -9.01 3.38 16.63
C SER A 89 -10.06 3.70 17.69
N TRP A 90 -9.97 4.87 18.33
CA TRP A 90 -11.06 5.37 19.17
C TRP A 90 -12.25 5.78 18.29
N ASP A 91 -13.45 5.42 18.73
CA ASP A 91 -14.72 5.62 18.01
C ASP A 91 -15.50 6.86 18.46
N ASN A 92 -14.95 7.63 19.41
CA ASN A 92 -15.57 8.77 20.09
C ASN A 92 -16.74 8.41 21.02
N ALA A 93 -16.97 7.12 21.30
CA ALA A 93 -18.04 6.67 22.19
C ALA A 93 -17.54 6.39 23.61
N ALA A 94 -16.32 5.87 23.75
CA ALA A 94 -15.73 5.58 25.06
C ALA A 94 -15.29 6.87 25.76
N ASP A 95 -15.63 7.01 27.04
CA ASP A 95 -15.03 8.02 27.94
C ASP A 95 -13.59 7.63 28.24
N LEU A 96 -12.66 8.53 27.93
CA LEU A 96 -11.21 8.34 28.11
C LEU A 96 -10.66 9.13 29.29
N SER A 97 -11.54 9.62 30.18
CA SER A 97 -11.12 10.22 31.45
C SER A 97 -10.27 9.22 32.25
N ASP A 98 -9.22 9.74 32.89
CA ASP A 98 -8.18 9.00 33.62
C ASP A 98 -7.25 8.11 32.77
N TRP A 99 -7.47 7.96 31.46
CA TRP A 99 -6.54 7.22 30.60
C TRP A 99 -5.20 7.95 30.47
N TRP A 100 -4.12 7.19 30.31
CA TRP A 100 -2.81 7.75 30.00
C TRP A 100 -2.76 8.21 28.56
N MET A 101 -2.45 9.48 28.34
CA MET A 101 -2.42 10.16 27.05
C MET A 101 -0.99 10.52 26.69
N SER A 102 -0.59 10.28 25.45
CA SER A 102 0.69 10.68 24.91
C SER A 102 0.58 11.07 23.44
N GLU A 103 1.55 11.85 22.93
CA GLU A 103 1.61 12.18 21.51
C GLU A 103 1.77 10.91 20.67
N LYS A 104 1.01 10.79 19.57
CA LYS A 104 1.28 9.80 18.55
C LYS A 104 2.43 10.25 17.67
N LEU A 105 3.58 9.62 17.86
CA LEU A 105 4.79 9.88 17.09
C LEU A 105 4.69 9.29 15.67
N ASP A 106 5.00 10.10 14.65
CA ASP A 106 5.14 9.66 13.25
C ASP A 106 6.61 9.29 12.95
N GLY A 107 7.08 8.23 13.61
CA GLY A 107 8.44 7.72 13.49
C GLY A 107 8.49 6.34 12.84
N VAL A 108 9.45 5.54 13.29
CA VAL A 108 9.55 4.13 12.92
C VAL A 108 9.56 3.27 14.18
N ARG A 109 8.45 2.57 14.43
CA ARG A 109 8.35 1.62 15.54
C ARG A 109 9.51 0.64 15.56
N ALA A 110 10.14 0.54 16.72
CA ALA A 110 11.27 -0.34 16.99
C ALA A 110 11.06 -1.07 18.31
N TYR A 111 11.21 -2.39 18.26
CA TYR A 111 11.25 -3.25 19.42
C TYR A 111 12.71 -3.53 19.75
N TRP A 112 13.16 -3.10 20.92
CA TRP A 112 14.44 -3.51 21.46
C TRP A 112 14.28 -4.89 22.10
N ASP A 113 15.02 -5.89 21.64
CA ASP A 113 14.91 -7.27 22.15
C ASP A 113 15.85 -7.58 23.33
N GLY A 114 16.60 -6.59 23.80
CA GLY A 114 17.67 -6.75 24.78
C GLY A 114 19.08 -6.67 24.18
N GLU A 115 19.20 -6.77 22.85
CA GLU A 115 20.47 -6.73 22.13
C GLU A 115 20.44 -5.83 20.88
N LYS A 116 19.31 -5.80 20.18
CA LYS A 116 19.15 -5.07 18.92
C LYS A 116 17.73 -4.55 18.73
N PHE A 117 17.58 -3.63 17.78
CA PHE A 117 16.29 -3.12 17.36
C PHE A 117 15.70 -3.95 16.22
N LEU A 118 14.43 -4.30 16.37
CA LEU A 118 13.63 -5.04 15.40
C LEU A 118 12.44 -4.21 14.93
N SER A 119 12.15 -4.28 13.63
CA SER A 119 10.91 -3.76 13.07
C SER A 119 9.72 -4.61 13.48
N ARG A 120 8.51 -4.09 13.23
CA ARG A 120 7.25 -4.83 13.39
C ARG A 120 7.19 -6.17 12.64
N GLN A 121 8.03 -6.38 11.63
CA GLN A 121 8.13 -7.62 10.85
C GLN A 121 9.40 -8.43 11.19
N GLY A 122 10.10 -8.12 12.29
CA GLY A 122 11.33 -8.82 12.69
C GLY A 122 12.56 -8.50 11.83
N ASN A 123 12.57 -7.36 11.13
CA ASN A 123 13.75 -6.91 10.42
C ASN A 123 14.64 -6.10 11.38
N GLU A 124 15.93 -6.43 11.43
CA GLU A 124 16.87 -5.68 12.25
C GLU A 124 17.08 -4.26 11.72
N TYR A 125 17.11 -3.28 12.61
CA TYR A 125 17.67 -1.97 12.36
C TYR A 125 19.11 -1.97 12.85
N HIS A 126 20.06 -1.71 11.95
CA HIS A 126 21.48 -1.73 12.26
C HIS A 126 21.91 -0.43 12.97
N ALA A 127 21.46 -0.28 14.21
CA ALA A 127 21.89 0.80 15.08
C ALA A 127 23.40 0.65 15.37
N PRO A 128 24.17 1.76 15.40
CA PRO A 128 25.56 1.74 15.81
C PRO A 128 25.72 1.35 17.28
N ASP A 129 26.85 0.74 17.63
CA ASP A 129 27.08 0.24 18.98
C ASP A 129 27.06 1.37 20.03
N TRP A 130 27.48 2.58 19.65
CA TRP A 130 27.40 3.77 20.51
C TRP A 130 25.97 4.25 20.76
N PHE A 131 25.01 3.93 19.87
CA PHE A 131 23.61 4.33 20.01
C PHE A 131 22.90 3.49 21.07
N VAL A 132 23.23 2.21 21.13
CA VAL A 132 22.63 1.22 22.04
C VAL A 132 23.45 1.00 23.31
N ALA A 133 24.58 1.68 23.45
CA ALA A 133 25.45 1.55 24.61
C ALA A 133 24.69 1.88 25.90
N GLY A 134 24.67 0.94 26.85
CA GLY A 134 24.00 1.11 28.14
C GLY A 134 22.51 0.74 28.15
N PHE A 135 21.93 0.31 27.02
CA PHE A 135 20.57 -0.20 27.01
C PHE A 135 20.43 -1.45 27.91
N PRO A 136 19.25 -1.65 28.55
CA PRO A 136 19.00 -2.83 29.37
C PRO A 136 18.92 -4.09 28.50
N SER A 137 19.12 -5.27 29.09
CA SER A 137 18.79 -6.54 28.43
C SER A 137 17.28 -6.83 28.39
N THR A 138 16.48 -6.04 29.11
CA THR A 138 15.02 -6.16 29.10
C THR A 138 14.46 -5.62 27.80
N PRO A 139 13.53 -6.33 27.13
CA PRO A 139 12.89 -5.82 25.93
C PRO A 139 12.08 -4.53 26.16
N LEU A 140 12.21 -3.59 25.24
CA LEU A 140 11.51 -2.29 25.26
C LEU A 140 10.75 -2.08 23.94
N ASP A 141 9.63 -1.38 24.00
CA ASP A 141 8.84 -1.01 22.83
C ASP A 141 8.77 0.51 22.72
N GLY A 142 9.05 1.03 21.52
CA GLY A 142 9.21 2.45 21.32
C GLY A 142 9.21 2.86 19.86
N GLU A 143 9.46 4.13 19.64
CA GLU A 143 9.54 4.73 18.31
C GLU A 143 10.95 5.28 18.08
N LEU A 144 11.61 4.89 16.99
CA LEU A 144 12.76 5.62 16.48
C LEU A 144 12.23 6.89 15.79
N TRP A 145 12.65 8.06 16.26
CA TRP A 145 12.04 9.33 15.91
C TRP A 145 13.10 10.43 15.82
N ILE A 146 12.91 11.40 14.92
CA ILE A 146 13.81 12.55 14.74
C ILE A 146 13.11 13.83 15.17
N ASP A 147 12.00 14.16 14.50
CA ASP A 147 11.16 15.30 14.81
C ASP A 147 9.79 15.14 14.11
N ARG A 148 8.85 16.04 14.41
CA ARG A 148 7.56 16.15 13.74
C ARG A 148 7.75 16.42 12.24
N GLY A 149 6.94 15.78 11.40
CA GLY A 149 7.04 15.88 9.94
C GLY A 149 8.34 15.34 9.33
N LYS A 150 9.16 14.59 10.08
CA LYS A 150 10.43 14.01 9.61
C LYS A 150 10.38 12.50 9.34
N PHE A 151 9.20 11.90 9.25
CA PHE A 151 9.03 10.46 9.00
C PHE A 151 9.92 9.93 7.86
N GLN A 152 9.91 10.58 6.68
CA GLN A 152 10.73 10.14 5.53
C GLN A 152 12.23 10.19 5.85
N ARG A 153 12.69 11.20 6.60
CA ARG A 153 14.08 11.30 7.05
C ARG A 153 14.41 10.18 8.02
N THR A 154 13.57 9.94 9.03
CA THR A 154 13.71 8.84 9.99
C THR A 154 13.87 7.51 9.28
N VAL A 155 12.94 7.19 8.36
CA VAL A 155 12.98 5.98 7.53
C VAL A 155 14.29 5.88 6.74
N SER A 156 14.74 6.99 6.14
CA SER A 156 15.97 7.02 5.34
C SER A 156 17.23 6.72 6.15
N VAL A 157 17.23 7.02 7.46
CA VAL A 157 18.36 6.78 8.36
C VAL A 157 18.32 5.35 8.90
N VAL A 158 17.21 4.95 9.52
CA VAL A 158 17.13 3.68 10.27
C VAL A 158 17.16 2.43 9.37
N ARG A 159 16.84 2.58 8.07
CA ARG A 159 16.92 1.47 7.10
C ARG A 159 18.31 1.24 6.51
N ARG A 160 19.29 2.11 6.80
CA ARG A 160 20.65 1.92 6.31
C ARG A 160 21.30 0.74 7.03
N GLN A 161 22.18 0.04 6.31
CA GLN A 161 22.92 -1.11 6.83
C GLN A 161 24.37 -0.75 7.19
N ASP A 162 24.74 0.53 7.09
CA ASP A 162 26.10 1.02 7.20
C ASP A 162 26.47 1.53 8.60
N LYS A 163 25.56 1.42 9.59
CA LYS A 163 25.74 1.97 10.95
C LYS A 163 26.27 3.41 10.94
N SER A 164 25.82 4.24 9.99
CA SER A 164 26.34 5.59 9.79
C SER A 164 26.03 6.56 10.93
N ASP A 165 26.82 7.64 11.04
CA ASP A 165 26.62 8.72 12.03
C ASP A 165 25.30 9.48 11.89
N HIS A 166 24.52 9.26 10.83
CA HIS A 166 23.17 9.82 10.70
C HIS A 166 22.24 9.40 11.84
N TRP A 167 22.53 8.30 12.54
CA TRP A 167 21.81 7.90 13.74
C TRP A 167 21.87 8.93 14.87
N ARG A 168 22.79 9.91 14.83
CA ARG A 168 22.87 11.00 15.82
C ARG A 168 21.64 11.93 15.77
N GLU A 169 20.95 11.96 14.63
CA GLU A 169 19.68 12.67 14.45
C GLU A 169 18.50 11.93 15.11
N VAL A 170 18.64 10.62 15.33
CA VAL A 170 17.56 9.75 15.81
C VAL A 170 17.57 9.71 17.34
N ARG A 171 16.38 9.55 17.91
CA ARG A 171 16.14 9.20 19.31
C ARG A 171 15.20 8.00 19.38
N PHE A 172 15.40 7.15 20.39
CA PHE A 172 14.48 6.08 20.73
C PHE A 172 13.57 6.53 21.87
N LEU A 173 12.30 6.79 21.55
CA LEU A 173 11.29 7.18 22.52
C LEU A 173 10.52 5.93 22.96
N ALA A 174 10.91 5.37 24.10
CA ALA A 174 10.30 4.15 24.65
C ALA A 174 8.96 4.47 25.31
N PHE A 175 7.92 3.71 24.99
CA PHE A 175 6.57 3.90 25.55
C PHE A 175 6.04 2.67 26.28
N ASP A 176 6.70 1.51 26.22
CA ASP A 176 6.30 0.33 26.99
C ASP A 176 7.47 -0.66 27.25
N ALA A 177 7.28 -1.58 28.20
CA ALA A 177 8.23 -2.64 28.57
C ALA A 177 7.56 -4.03 28.47
N PRO A 178 7.48 -4.62 27.27
CA PRO A 178 6.61 -5.77 26.95
C PRO A 178 6.88 -7.07 27.72
N ALA A 179 8.09 -7.24 28.26
CA ALA A 179 8.44 -8.43 29.04
C ALA A 179 7.91 -8.40 30.49
N MET A 180 7.38 -7.25 30.95
CA MET A 180 6.86 -7.11 32.30
C MET A 180 5.37 -7.44 32.34
N GLU A 181 4.99 -8.39 33.20
CA GLU A 181 3.60 -8.83 33.43
C GLU A 181 2.82 -7.93 34.42
N THR A 182 3.33 -6.72 34.67
CA THR A 182 2.78 -5.74 35.61
C THR A 182 1.86 -4.74 34.91
N PRO A 183 1.01 -4.01 35.66
CA PRO A 183 0.23 -2.88 35.16
C PRO A 183 1.06 -1.82 34.40
N PHE A 184 0.43 -1.09 33.49
CA PHE A 184 1.10 -0.10 32.64
C PHE A 184 1.90 0.94 33.44
N GLU A 185 1.38 1.39 34.57
CA GLU A 185 2.04 2.36 35.45
C GLU A 185 3.40 1.86 35.97
N GLU A 186 3.47 0.60 36.38
CA GLU A 186 4.72 -0.01 36.86
C GLU A 186 5.72 -0.19 35.71
N ARG A 187 5.23 -0.47 34.50
CA ARG A 187 6.08 -0.55 33.30
C ARG A 187 6.61 0.83 32.91
N LEU A 188 5.80 1.88 33.03
CA LEU A 188 6.22 3.25 32.77
C LEU A 188 7.25 3.75 33.81
N GLU A 189 7.04 3.45 35.09
CA GLU A 189 8.01 3.72 36.16
C GLU A 189 9.35 3.03 35.87
N TYR A 190 9.31 1.75 35.48
CA TYR A 190 10.50 1.01 35.08
C TYR A 190 11.25 1.67 33.91
N LEU A 191 10.54 2.19 32.91
CA LEU A 191 11.16 2.95 31.83
C LEU A 191 11.84 4.21 32.36
N HIS A 192 11.18 4.95 33.27
CA HIS A 192 11.74 6.16 33.88
C HIS A 192 12.99 5.88 34.69
N GLU A 193 13.06 4.77 35.40
CA GLU A 193 14.26 4.35 36.14
C GLU A 193 15.38 3.87 35.20
N THR A 194 15.03 3.05 34.22
CA THR A 194 15.99 2.38 33.33
C THR A 194 16.61 3.34 32.32
N LEU A 195 15.82 4.29 31.81
CA LEU A 195 16.27 5.30 30.84
C LEU A 195 16.71 6.60 31.52
N ARG A 196 16.95 6.58 32.85
CA ARG A 196 17.43 7.73 33.61
C ARG A 196 18.92 7.96 33.43
N GLY A 197 19.30 9.19 33.07
CA GLY A 197 20.67 9.70 33.22
C GLY A 197 21.47 9.83 31.92
N GLU A 198 22.66 10.43 32.03
CA GLU A 198 23.54 10.82 30.91
C GLU A 198 24.05 9.65 30.05
N LYS A 199 23.90 8.40 30.52
CA LYS A 199 24.42 7.21 29.84
C LYS A 199 23.64 6.82 28.57
N LEU A 200 22.43 7.35 28.37
CA LEU A 200 21.54 7.00 27.27
C LEU A 200 21.17 8.26 26.46
N GLU A 201 22.16 8.91 25.86
CA GLU A 201 22.01 10.16 25.11
C GLU A 201 20.93 10.08 24.00
N PHE A 202 20.75 8.90 23.43
CA PHE A 202 19.86 8.67 22.29
C PHE A 202 18.54 7.99 22.65
N ALA A 203 18.22 7.83 23.93
CA ALA A 203 16.99 7.18 24.38
C ALA A 203 16.34 7.91 25.54
N SER A 204 15.01 7.98 25.54
CA SER A 204 14.24 8.54 26.64
C SER A 204 12.85 7.92 26.70
N VAL A 205 12.21 8.05 27.86
CA VAL A 205 10.79 7.68 28.01
C VAL A 205 9.93 8.66 27.22
N HIS A 206 8.97 8.13 26.46
CA HIS A 206 7.94 8.92 25.82
C HIS A 206 6.99 9.49 26.87
N THR A 207 6.73 10.80 26.83
CA THR A 207 5.96 11.47 27.86
C THR A 207 4.50 11.03 27.84
N HIS A 208 3.97 10.70 29.01
CA HIS A 208 2.56 10.40 29.24
C HIS A 208 1.98 11.32 30.31
N GLU A 209 0.72 11.69 30.16
CA GLU A 209 -0.05 12.44 31.17
C GLU A 209 -1.44 11.84 31.34
N ARG A 210 -2.16 12.20 32.40
CA ARG A 210 -3.53 11.73 32.64
C ARG A 210 -4.52 12.60 31.85
N CYS A 211 -5.32 11.97 31.01
CA CYS A 211 -6.46 12.62 30.37
C CYS A 211 -7.51 12.96 31.44
N THR A 212 -7.90 14.23 31.55
CA THR A 212 -8.86 14.69 32.57
C THR A 212 -10.29 14.73 32.05
N GLY A 213 -10.50 14.38 30.78
CA GLY A 213 -11.79 14.35 30.11
C GLY A 213 -11.71 14.81 28.66
N ALA A 214 -12.88 14.85 28.01
CA ALA A 214 -13.00 15.15 26.58
C ALA A 214 -12.40 16.51 26.18
N ASP A 215 -12.56 17.55 26.99
CA ASP A 215 -12.03 18.89 26.69
C ASP A 215 -10.51 18.92 26.70
N HIS A 216 -9.89 18.21 27.65
CA HIS A 216 -8.43 18.08 27.72
C HIS A 216 -7.92 17.29 26.51
N LEU A 217 -8.54 16.16 26.19
CA LEU A 217 -8.20 15.36 25.01
C LEU A 217 -8.27 16.17 23.71
N GLN A 218 -9.34 16.95 23.52
CA GLN A 218 -9.51 17.78 22.33
C GLN A 218 -8.50 18.93 22.27
N SER A 219 -8.26 19.60 23.40
CA SER A 219 -7.28 20.70 23.49
C SER A 219 -5.88 20.22 23.20
N GLU A 220 -5.49 19.07 23.76
CA GLU A 220 -4.17 18.48 23.57
C GLU A 220 -4.00 17.95 22.14
N LEU A 221 -5.04 17.33 21.57
CA LEU A 221 -5.04 16.93 20.16
C LEU A 221 -4.86 18.14 19.25
N ALA A 222 -5.57 19.24 19.50
CA ALA A 222 -5.43 20.48 18.73
C ALA A 222 -4.02 21.07 18.86
N ARG A 223 -3.45 21.07 20.08
CA ARG A 223 -2.09 21.55 20.35
C ARG A 223 -1.05 20.71 19.60
N VAL A 224 -1.12 19.38 19.69
CA VAL A 224 -0.20 18.46 18.99
C VAL A 224 -0.26 18.66 17.48
N ASN A 225 -1.46 18.77 16.91
CA ASN A 225 -1.63 19.04 15.48
C ASN A 225 -1.08 20.41 15.06
N ALA A 226 -1.30 21.45 15.86
CA ALA A 226 -0.75 22.78 15.58
C ALA A 226 0.79 22.80 15.56
N LEU A 227 1.42 21.87 16.28
CA LEU A 227 2.86 21.66 16.26
C LEU A 227 3.33 20.67 15.18
N GLY A 228 2.43 20.11 14.37
CA GLY A 228 2.72 19.16 13.30
C GLY A 228 2.83 17.69 13.74
N GLY A 229 2.32 17.33 14.91
CA GLY A 229 2.24 15.94 15.39
C GLY A 229 1.09 15.17 14.75
N GLU A 230 1.09 13.83 14.84
CA GLU A 230 0.14 12.97 14.10
C GLU A 230 -1.20 12.75 14.82
N GLY A 231 -1.25 12.97 16.13
CA GLY A 231 -2.42 12.70 16.96
C GLY A 231 -2.02 12.28 18.37
N LEU A 232 -2.88 11.49 19.02
CA LEU A 232 -2.66 11.01 20.39
C LEU A 232 -2.79 9.49 20.50
N MET A 233 -2.13 8.94 21.50
CA MET A 233 -2.22 7.54 21.92
C MET A 233 -2.75 7.50 23.36
N LEU A 234 -3.75 6.66 23.62
CA LEU A 234 -4.43 6.54 24.89
C LEU A 234 -4.27 5.12 25.41
N ARG A 235 -3.77 4.97 26.63
CA ARG A 235 -3.53 3.68 27.29
C ARG A 235 -4.38 3.55 28.55
N GLU A 236 -5.11 2.44 28.65
CA GLU A 236 -6.00 2.14 29.76
C GLU A 236 -5.20 1.98 31.08
N PRO A 237 -5.61 2.64 32.18
CA PRO A 237 -4.98 2.48 33.48
C PRO A 237 -5.01 1.04 33.97
N GLY A 238 -3.95 0.57 34.62
CA GLY A 238 -3.92 -0.80 35.16
C GLY A 238 -3.77 -1.90 34.10
N SER A 239 -3.78 -1.58 32.81
CA SER A 239 -3.79 -2.58 31.73
C SER A 239 -2.47 -3.33 31.60
N LYS A 240 -2.57 -4.63 31.30
CA LYS A 240 -1.43 -5.48 30.98
C LYS A 240 -0.95 -5.25 29.54
N TYR A 241 0.25 -5.76 29.22
CA TYR A 241 0.72 -5.80 27.84
C TYR A 241 0.04 -6.95 27.09
N GLU A 242 -0.74 -6.64 26.05
CA GLU A 242 -1.45 -7.64 25.25
C GLU A 242 -0.84 -7.74 23.85
N ILE A 243 -0.45 -8.95 23.44
CA ILE A 243 0.09 -9.17 22.11
C ILE A 243 -1.05 -9.10 21.09
N GLY A 244 -0.83 -8.33 20.01
CA GLY A 244 -1.82 -8.12 18.97
C GLY A 244 -2.68 -6.89 19.22
N ARG A 245 -3.84 -6.82 18.55
CA ARG A 245 -4.68 -5.62 18.59
C ARG A 245 -5.59 -5.63 19.82
N SER A 246 -5.49 -4.58 20.64
CA SER A 246 -6.23 -4.47 21.90
C SER A 246 -6.99 -3.15 22.00
N PHE A 247 -8.09 -3.17 22.77
CA PHE A 247 -8.83 -1.97 23.16
C PHE A 247 -8.21 -1.24 24.35
N THR A 248 -7.27 -1.87 25.06
CA THR A 248 -6.50 -1.24 26.14
C THR A 248 -5.56 -0.14 25.61
N LEU A 249 -5.27 -0.13 24.30
CA LEU A 249 -4.49 0.91 23.62
C LEU A 249 -5.27 1.48 22.45
N LEU A 250 -5.57 2.77 22.49
CA LEU A 250 -6.32 3.48 21.48
C LEU A 250 -5.44 4.52 20.80
N LYS A 251 -5.67 4.73 19.50
CA LYS A 251 -5.15 5.88 18.76
C LYS A 251 -6.29 6.85 18.50
N VAL A 252 -6.07 8.10 18.88
CA VAL A 252 -6.97 9.22 18.62
C VAL A 252 -6.33 10.03 17.50
N LYS A 253 -7.08 10.17 16.40
CA LYS A 253 -6.63 10.93 15.23
C LYS A 253 -7.57 12.10 15.02
N THR A 254 -7.01 13.21 14.57
CA THR A 254 -7.80 14.29 14.02
C THR A 254 -8.52 13.81 12.78
N PHE A 255 -9.76 14.26 12.69
CA PHE A 255 -10.59 14.05 11.54
C PHE A 255 -11.02 15.42 11.06
N HIS A 256 -10.73 15.72 9.79
CA HIS A 256 -11.19 16.90 9.10
C HIS A 256 -12.46 16.55 8.34
N ASP A 257 -13.47 17.39 8.46
CA ASP A 257 -14.66 17.32 7.63
C ASP A 257 -14.52 18.31 6.49
N ALA A 258 -14.83 17.87 5.27
CA ALA A 258 -14.86 18.70 4.07
C ALA A 258 -16.01 18.25 3.16
N GLU A 259 -16.24 19.02 2.10
CA GLU A 259 -17.34 18.77 1.17
C GLU A 259 -16.83 18.44 -0.23
N ALA A 260 -17.50 17.49 -0.86
CA ALA A 260 -17.21 17.09 -2.25
C ALA A 260 -18.50 16.73 -2.97
N ILE A 261 -18.52 16.95 -4.28
CA ILE A 261 -19.65 16.63 -5.15
C ILE A 261 -19.54 15.19 -5.60
N VAL A 262 -20.65 14.45 -5.58
CA VAL A 262 -20.72 13.09 -6.09
C VAL A 262 -20.72 13.11 -7.62
N ILE A 263 -19.66 12.57 -8.24
CA ILE A 263 -19.50 12.51 -9.70
C ILE A 263 -19.64 11.10 -10.27
N GLY A 264 -19.68 10.07 -9.42
CA GLY A 264 -19.85 8.69 -9.87
C GLY A 264 -20.15 7.70 -8.75
N HIS A 265 -20.65 6.52 -9.13
CA HIS A 265 -20.86 5.38 -8.23
C HIS A 265 -19.99 4.20 -8.67
N GLN A 266 -19.35 3.55 -7.71
CA GLN A 266 -18.57 2.34 -7.95
C GLN A 266 -19.33 1.13 -7.38
N PRO A 267 -19.51 0.06 -8.17
CA PRO A 267 -20.25 -1.13 -7.73
C PRO A 267 -19.51 -1.87 -6.62
N GLY A 268 -20.27 -2.32 -5.61
CA GLY A 268 -19.75 -3.11 -4.51
C GLY A 268 -19.38 -4.54 -4.91
N LYS A 269 -18.44 -5.12 -4.15
CA LYS A 269 -18.00 -6.52 -4.27
C LYS A 269 -18.36 -7.30 -3.00
N GLY A 270 -18.38 -8.63 -3.09
CA GLY A 270 -18.66 -9.49 -1.94
C GLY A 270 -20.04 -9.22 -1.33
N LYS A 271 -20.10 -8.91 -0.02
CA LYS A 271 -21.35 -8.60 0.70
C LYS A 271 -22.11 -7.39 0.14
N TYR A 272 -21.46 -6.52 -0.64
CA TYR A 272 -22.07 -5.34 -1.26
C TYR A 272 -22.34 -5.52 -2.77
N LYS A 273 -22.31 -6.76 -3.29
CA LYS A 273 -22.62 -7.02 -4.71
C LYS A 273 -24.03 -6.54 -5.06
N GLY A 274 -24.16 -5.77 -6.15
CA GLY A 274 -25.43 -5.16 -6.57
C GLY A 274 -25.84 -3.91 -5.78
N ARG A 275 -24.98 -3.43 -4.87
CA ARG A 275 -25.15 -2.21 -4.07
C ARG A 275 -23.94 -1.29 -4.25
N LEU A 276 -24.00 -0.09 -3.69
CA LEU A 276 -22.88 0.85 -3.68
C LEU A 276 -21.66 0.26 -2.96
N GLY A 277 -20.53 0.22 -3.67
CA GLY A 277 -19.21 -0.02 -3.10
C GLY A 277 -18.60 1.26 -2.55
N ALA A 278 -18.48 2.27 -3.42
CA ALA A 278 -17.92 3.58 -3.10
C ALA A 278 -18.51 4.68 -3.99
N LEU A 279 -18.53 5.92 -3.50
CA LEU A 279 -18.75 7.11 -4.33
C LEU A 279 -17.43 7.55 -4.94
N THR A 280 -17.46 8.02 -6.18
CA THR A 280 -16.39 8.85 -6.76
C THR A 280 -16.84 10.29 -6.60
N VAL A 281 -16.00 11.10 -5.97
CA VAL A 281 -16.32 12.48 -5.59
C VAL A 281 -15.22 13.44 -6.03
N GLN A 282 -15.59 14.71 -6.19
CA GLN A 282 -14.68 15.78 -6.61
C GLN A 282 -14.74 16.95 -5.61
N MET A 283 -13.57 17.41 -5.16
CA MET A 283 -13.42 18.61 -4.34
C MET A 283 -13.57 19.89 -5.20
N PRO A 284 -13.81 21.07 -4.60
CA PRO A 284 -13.89 22.33 -5.34
C PRO A 284 -12.65 22.68 -6.17
N ASP A 285 -11.48 22.19 -5.78
CA ASP A 285 -10.22 22.37 -6.51
C ASP A 285 -10.04 21.42 -7.71
N GLY A 286 -11.02 20.55 -7.97
CA GLY A 286 -11.03 19.57 -9.06
C GLY A 286 -10.44 18.20 -8.70
N THR A 287 -9.90 18.04 -7.49
CA THR A 287 -9.30 16.77 -7.05
C THR A 287 -10.37 15.67 -6.92
N GLU A 288 -10.17 14.57 -7.65
CA GLU A 288 -11.06 13.40 -7.62
C GLU A 288 -10.54 12.29 -6.71
N PHE A 289 -11.43 11.71 -5.92
CA PHE A 289 -11.10 10.58 -5.06
C PHE A 289 -12.33 9.71 -4.77
N SER A 290 -12.13 8.58 -4.08
CA SER A 290 -13.20 7.63 -3.76
C SER A 290 -13.51 7.58 -2.27
N VAL A 291 -14.80 7.59 -1.92
CA VAL A 291 -15.30 7.42 -0.55
C VAL A 291 -16.02 6.08 -0.46
N GLY A 292 -15.43 5.10 0.23
CA GLY A 292 -15.93 3.71 0.28
C GLY A 292 -16.52 3.26 1.61
N THR A 293 -16.38 4.06 2.66
CA THR A 293 -16.77 3.75 4.05
C THR A 293 -17.67 4.86 4.61
N GLY A 294 -18.32 4.62 5.76
CA GLY A 294 -19.25 5.57 6.39
C GLY A 294 -20.72 5.44 5.96
N PHE A 295 -21.04 4.57 5.00
CA PHE A 295 -22.41 4.32 4.56
C PHE A 295 -23.09 3.21 5.35
N SER A 296 -24.33 3.44 5.76
CA SER A 296 -25.25 2.40 6.23
C SER A 296 -25.69 1.48 5.10
N ASP A 297 -26.23 0.30 5.41
CA ASP A 297 -26.72 -0.63 4.39
C ASP A 297 -27.90 -0.06 3.58
N ALA A 298 -28.70 0.80 4.21
CA ALA A 298 -29.77 1.55 3.53
C ALA A 298 -29.17 2.53 2.50
N GLN A 299 -28.15 3.30 2.89
CA GLN A 299 -27.43 4.20 1.98
C GLN A 299 -26.67 3.45 0.89
N ARG A 300 -26.21 2.22 1.13
CA ARG A 300 -25.61 1.40 0.07
C ARG A 300 -26.63 0.91 -0.95
N SER A 301 -27.86 0.70 -0.52
CA SER A 301 -28.97 0.29 -1.39
C SER A 301 -29.57 1.49 -2.14
N ASN A 302 -29.57 2.66 -1.49
CA ASN A 302 -30.00 3.94 -2.06
C ASN A 302 -28.90 5.00 -1.87
N PRO A 303 -27.89 5.03 -2.77
CA PRO A 303 -26.73 5.91 -2.63
C PRO A 303 -27.04 7.38 -2.89
N PRO A 304 -26.26 8.33 -2.32
CA PRO A 304 -26.31 9.73 -2.70
C PRO A 304 -26.28 9.93 -4.22
N GLU A 305 -27.21 10.73 -4.75
CA GLU A 305 -27.35 10.94 -6.19
C GLU A 305 -26.14 11.66 -6.79
N LEU A 306 -25.91 11.48 -8.10
CA LEU A 306 -24.91 12.27 -8.82
C LEU A 306 -25.26 13.76 -8.74
N GLY A 307 -24.26 14.60 -8.52
CA GLY A 307 -24.40 16.04 -8.31
C GLY A 307 -24.73 16.44 -6.88
N SER A 308 -25.06 15.51 -5.98
CA SER A 308 -25.25 15.83 -4.56
C SER A 308 -23.92 16.21 -3.89
N VAL A 309 -23.98 17.15 -2.96
CA VAL A 309 -22.84 17.49 -2.10
C VAL A 309 -22.88 16.60 -0.85
N ILE A 310 -21.77 15.95 -0.55
CA ILE A 310 -21.59 15.18 0.68
C ILE A 310 -20.58 15.86 1.59
N THR A 311 -20.81 15.76 2.90
CA THR A 311 -19.75 15.96 3.88
C THR A 311 -19.03 14.64 4.07
N TYR A 312 -17.72 14.64 3.86
CA TYR A 312 -16.84 13.51 4.12
C TYR A 312 -15.81 13.88 5.17
N ARG A 313 -15.40 12.88 5.93
CA ARG A 313 -14.41 12.96 6.99
C ARG A 313 -13.12 12.28 6.57
N PHE A 314 -11.97 12.90 6.81
CA PHE A 314 -10.65 12.35 6.44
C PHE A 314 -9.59 12.70 7.51
N GLN A 315 -8.45 12.02 7.53
CA GLN A 315 -7.43 12.25 8.57
C GLN A 315 -6.43 13.34 8.21
N GLU A 316 -5.94 13.31 6.98
CA GLU A 316 -4.91 14.22 6.48
C GLU A 316 -4.97 14.23 4.94
N LEU A 317 -4.33 15.22 4.31
CA LEU A 317 -4.12 15.21 2.86
C LEU A 317 -2.80 14.50 2.54
N SER A 318 -2.74 13.79 1.43
CA SER A 318 -1.46 13.33 0.86
C SER A 318 -0.65 14.51 0.29
N ASP A 319 0.63 14.29 -0.03
CA ASP A 319 1.48 15.29 -0.70
C ASP A 319 0.84 15.86 -1.99
N GLY A 320 -0.05 15.10 -2.63
CA GLY A 320 -0.82 15.51 -3.81
C GLY A 320 -2.18 16.14 -3.51
N GLY A 321 -2.47 16.53 -2.27
CA GLY A 321 -3.72 17.15 -1.87
C GLY A 321 -4.92 16.19 -1.75
N VAL A 322 -4.73 14.88 -1.94
CA VAL A 322 -5.84 13.91 -1.87
C VAL A 322 -6.13 13.49 -0.43
N PRO A 323 -7.39 13.58 0.06
CA PRO A 323 -7.78 13.10 1.38
C PRO A 323 -7.43 11.64 1.64
N ARG A 324 -6.74 11.36 2.76
CA ARG A 324 -6.42 10.01 3.23
C ARG A 324 -7.49 9.47 4.15
N PHE A 325 -7.88 8.21 3.88
CA PHE A 325 -8.92 7.47 4.60
C PHE A 325 -10.28 8.18 4.66
N PRO A 326 -10.82 8.67 3.53
CA PRO A 326 -12.07 9.41 3.54
C PRO A 326 -13.27 8.48 3.81
N SER A 327 -14.16 8.92 4.69
CA SER A 327 -15.42 8.26 5.04
C SER A 327 -16.61 9.22 4.91
N PHE A 328 -17.73 8.72 4.41
CA PHE A 328 -18.97 9.49 4.32
C PHE A 328 -19.53 9.81 5.72
N VAL A 329 -19.97 11.06 5.91
CA VAL A 329 -20.63 11.50 7.15
C VAL A 329 -22.12 11.71 6.89
N ARG A 330 -22.46 12.61 5.97
CA ARG A 330 -23.85 12.99 5.65
C ARG A 330 -23.96 13.65 4.28
N LEU A 331 -25.18 13.80 3.79
CA LEU A 331 -25.48 14.78 2.73
C LEU A 331 -25.31 16.19 3.31
N SER A 332 -24.71 17.10 2.54
CA SER A 332 -24.62 18.50 2.94
C SER A 332 -26.00 19.16 2.90
N GLU A 333 -26.23 20.08 3.81
CA GLU A 333 -27.44 20.93 3.83
C GLU A 333 -27.35 22.00 2.74
N ASP A 334 -26.13 22.40 2.37
CA ASP A 334 -25.85 23.37 1.32
C ASP A 334 -25.56 22.66 -0.01
N GLN A 335 -26.63 22.32 -0.74
CA GLN A 335 -26.56 21.73 -2.08
C GLN A 335 -26.08 22.72 -3.18
N LYS A 336 -25.40 23.82 -2.80
CA LYS A 336 -24.96 24.89 -3.71
C LYS A 336 -23.46 24.80 -4.00
N ALA A 337 -23.06 23.75 -4.71
CA ALA A 337 -21.86 23.78 -5.54
C ALA A 337 -22.23 23.26 -6.92
N ALA A 338 -22.80 24.15 -7.74
CA ALA A 338 -23.10 23.84 -9.14
C ALA A 338 -21.78 23.79 -9.93
N VAL A 339 -21.10 22.64 -9.94
CA VAL A 339 -20.27 22.29 -11.09
C VAL A 339 -21.24 21.97 -12.22
N LYS A 340 -21.13 22.66 -13.36
CA LYS A 340 -21.89 22.33 -14.56
C LYS A 340 -21.53 20.92 -14.99
N ILE A 341 -22.35 19.95 -14.60
CA ILE A 341 -22.36 18.62 -15.18
C ILE A 341 -23.09 18.76 -16.51
N ASP A 342 -22.39 18.60 -17.62
CA ASP A 342 -23.06 18.46 -18.92
C ASP A 342 -24.02 17.27 -18.83
N PRO A 343 -25.31 17.47 -19.18
CA PRO A 343 -26.31 16.44 -18.96
C PRO A 343 -26.05 15.24 -19.88
N PRO A 344 -26.31 14.00 -19.41
CA PRO A 344 -26.34 12.85 -20.29
C PRO A 344 -27.48 13.04 -21.30
N ALA A 345 -27.20 12.77 -22.58
CA ALA A 345 -28.15 12.88 -23.67
C ALA A 345 -29.47 12.15 -23.36
N LYS A 346 -30.60 12.84 -23.59
CA LYS A 346 -31.96 12.37 -23.34
C LYS A 346 -32.22 11.01 -24.00
N LYS A 347 -32.60 10.02 -23.19
CA LYS A 347 -33.15 8.74 -23.65
C LYS A 347 -34.57 8.97 -24.21
N VAL A 348 -34.76 8.64 -25.48
CA VAL A 348 -36.09 8.51 -26.10
C VAL A 348 -36.75 7.22 -25.59
N ALA A 349 -38.06 7.30 -25.34
CA ALA A 349 -38.87 6.31 -24.65
C ALA A 349 -38.85 4.90 -25.30
N LYS A 350 -38.85 3.87 -24.44
CA LYS A 350 -38.93 2.46 -24.81
C LYS A 350 -40.36 2.07 -25.23
N ALA A 351 -40.50 1.46 -26.41
CA ALA A 351 -41.61 0.56 -26.72
C ALA A 351 -41.39 -0.83 -26.11
N LYS A 352 -42.47 -1.52 -25.77
CA LYS A 352 -42.51 -2.83 -25.10
C LYS A 352 -41.86 -3.96 -25.93
N PRO A 353 -41.34 -5.02 -25.27
CA PRO A 353 -40.63 -6.10 -25.94
C PRO A 353 -41.60 -7.12 -26.56
N VAL A 354 -41.39 -7.45 -27.83
CA VAL A 354 -41.91 -8.67 -28.46
C VAL A 354 -40.73 -9.60 -28.70
N ALA A 355 -40.87 -10.84 -28.23
CA ALA A 355 -39.89 -11.89 -28.36
C ALA A 355 -39.83 -12.44 -29.79
N VAL A 356 -38.63 -12.55 -30.37
CA VAL A 356 -38.30 -13.51 -31.46
C VAL A 356 -36.81 -13.86 -31.37
N ALA A 357 -36.50 -15.16 -31.32
CA ALA A 357 -35.20 -15.76 -31.66
C ALA A 357 -35.26 -16.32 -33.10
N PRO A 358 -34.20 -16.91 -33.68
CA PRO A 358 -32.82 -16.46 -33.85
C PRO A 358 -32.46 -16.37 -35.36
N ALA A 359 -31.51 -15.53 -35.78
CA ALA A 359 -30.88 -15.63 -37.11
C ALA A 359 -29.51 -14.94 -37.15
N ALA A 360 -28.61 -15.50 -37.95
CA ALA A 360 -27.16 -15.35 -37.89
C ALA A 360 -26.58 -14.29 -38.84
N SER A 361 -25.31 -13.92 -38.52
CA SER A 361 -24.29 -13.19 -39.32
C SER A 361 -24.58 -11.72 -39.67
N SER A 362 -23.66 -10.75 -39.63
CA SER A 362 -22.27 -10.66 -39.15
C SER A 362 -21.87 -9.19 -39.16
N SER A 363 -21.38 -8.67 -38.03
CA SER A 363 -20.34 -7.63 -37.99
C SER A 363 -19.51 -7.92 -36.74
N GLY A 364 -18.77 -9.03 -36.82
CA GLY A 364 -17.92 -9.50 -35.73
C GLY A 364 -16.80 -8.49 -35.50
N GLY A 365 -16.80 -7.88 -34.33
CA GLY A 365 -15.66 -7.11 -33.85
C GLY A 365 -14.41 -7.97 -33.86
N GLU A 366 -13.28 -7.42 -34.32
CA GLU A 366 -12.02 -8.15 -34.33
C GLU A 366 -11.63 -8.54 -32.89
N LYS A 367 -11.73 -9.84 -32.60
CA LYS A 367 -11.45 -10.40 -31.29
C LYS A 367 -9.98 -10.79 -31.23
N ARG A 368 -9.26 -10.17 -30.29
CA ARG A 368 -7.82 -10.33 -30.10
C ARG A 368 -7.57 -11.08 -28.80
N TYR A 369 -6.82 -12.16 -28.86
CA TYR A 369 -6.59 -13.07 -27.73
C TYR A 369 -5.11 -13.12 -27.37
N PHE A 370 -4.82 -13.03 -26.08
CA PHE A 370 -3.48 -12.91 -25.54
C PHE A 370 -3.26 -13.87 -24.38
N GLU A 371 -2.05 -14.42 -24.28
CA GLU A 371 -1.66 -15.36 -23.22
C GLU A 371 -0.45 -14.88 -22.45
N LEU A 372 -0.43 -15.18 -21.16
CA LEU A 372 0.71 -15.00 -20.27
C LEU A 372 0.93 -16.29 -19.50
N VAL A 373 2.02 -17.00 -19.83
CA VAL A 373 2.47 -18.17 -19.09
C VAL A 373 3.76 -17.80 -18.37
N ASP A 374 3.67 -17.62 -17.05
CA ASP A 374 4.84 -17.67 -16.16
C ASP A 374 4.79 -18.99 -15.40
N GLY A 375 5.94 -19.56 -15.00
CA GLY A 375 6.00 -20.91 -14.40
C GLY A 375 5.16 -21.17 -13.14
N LYS A 376 4.39 -20.20 -12.63
CA LYS A 376 3.37 -20.38 -11.57
C LYS A 376 1.94 -20.07 -12.02
N SER A 377 1.71 -19.46 -13.20
CA SER A 377 0.37 -19.17 -13.69
C SER A 377 0.26 -19.08 -15.22
N SER A 378 -0.74 -19.76 -15.78
CA SER A 378 -1.14 -19.71 -17.20
C SER A 378 -2.42 -18.92 -17.32
N LYS A 379 -2.37 -17.71 -17.88
CA LYS A 379 -3.52 -16.78 -17.95
C LYS A 379 -3.78 -16.37 -19.38
N PHE A 380 -5.06 -16.16 -19.71
CA PHE A 380 -5.46 -15.54 -20.95
C PHE A 380 -6.14 -14.20 -20.71
N TRP A 381 -6.09 -13.34 -21.71
CA TRP A 381 -6.75 -12.05 -21.77
C TRP A 381 -7.16 -11.80 -23.22
N GLU A 382 -8.42 -11.46 -23.43
CA GLU A 382 -9.06 -11.36 -24.73
C GLU A 382 -9.81 -10.03 -24.77
N ILE A 383 -9.78 -9.35 -25.91
CA ILE A 383 -10.46 -8.09 -26.13
C ILE A 383 -11.19 -8.10 -27.46
N GLU A 384 -12.40 -7.57 -27.48
CA GLU A 384 -13.27 -7.49 -28.66
C GLU A 384 -13.94 -6.12 -28.67
N VAL A 385 -13.93 -5.44 -29.81
CA VAL A 385 -14.61 -4.16 -29.99
C VAL A 385 -15.84 -4.38 -30.84
N ILE A 386 -17.04 -4.17 -30.29
CA ILE A 386 -18.31 -4.32 -30.99
C ILE A 386 -19.00 -2.95 -30.99
N GLY A 387 -18.93 -2.25 -32.11
CA GLY A 387 -19.41 -0.87 -32.23
C GLY A 387 -18.76 0.04 -31.18
N THR A 388 -19.57 0.66 -30.32
CA THR A 388 -19.11 1.55 -29.25
C THR A 388 -18.70 0.83 -27.95
N SER A 389 -18.69 -0.50 -27.95
CA SER A 389 -18.40 -1.31 -26.77
C SER A 389 -17.07 -2.04 -26.86
N VAL A 390 -16.29 -2.02 -25.78
CA VAL A 390 -15.10 -2.85 -25.61
C VAL A 390 -15.40 -3.95 -24.60
N SER A 391 -15.38 -5.18 -25.05
CA SER A 391 -15.49 -6.40 -24.24
C SER A 391 -14.10 -6.95 -23.94
N VAL A 392 -13.82 -7.27 -22.69
CA VAL A 392 -12.55 -7.83 -22.24
C VAL A 392 -12.80 -9.07 -21.40
N ARG A 393 -12.32 -10.23 -21.84
CA ARG A 393 -12.43 -11.50 -21.12
C ARG A 393 -11.06 -11.99 -20.65
N TYR A 394 -10.95 -12.43 -19.40
CA TYR A 394 -9.66 -12.89 -18.88
C TYR A 394 -9.80 -13.96 -17.81
N GLY A 395 -8.81 -14.84 -17.70
CA GLY A 395 -8.88 -15.97 -16.78
C GLY A 395 -7.64 -16.83 -16.80
N LYS A 396 -7.71 -17.99 -16.14
CA LYS A 396 -6.69 -19.04 -16.29
C LYS A 396 -6.92 -19.75 -17.62
N ILE A 397 -5.85 -20.06 -18.36
CA ILE A 397 -5.94 -20.83 -19.62
C ILE A 397 -6.66 -22.16 -19.32
N GLY A 398 -7.69 -22.49 -20.11
CA GLY A 398 -8.57 -23.64 -19.92
C GLY A 398 -9.81 -23.42 -19.03
N ALA A 399 -10.01 -22.23 -18.47
CA ALA A 399 -11.23 -21.85 -17.75
C ALA A 399 -12.10 -20.88 -18.56
N ASN A 400 -13.39 -20.75 -18.22
CA ASN A 400 -14.32 -19.85 -18.91
C ASN A 400 -13.91 -18.35 -18.83
N GLY A 401 -13.19 -17.97 -17.78
CA GLY A 401 -12.75 -16.60 -17.51
C GLY A 401 -13.89 -15.66 -17.10
N THR A 402 -13.54 -14.39 -16.88
CA THR A 402 -14.45 -13.31 -16.49
C THR A 402 -14.46 -12.26 -17.59
N THR A 403 -15.65 -11.85 -18.02
CA THR A 403 -15.86 -10.82 -19.05
C THR A 403 -16.30 -9.51 -18.42
N ASN A 404 -15.68 -8.41 -18.82
CA ASN A 404 -16.11 -7.04 -18.54
C ASN A 404 -16.39 -6.33 -19.85
N VAL A 405 -17.53 -5.67 -19.95
CA VAL A 405 -17.89 -4.84 -21.12
C VAL A 405 -17.94 -3.39 -20.67
N LYS A 406 -17.40 -2.49 -21.49
CA LYS A 406 -17.45 -1.05 -21.26
C LYS A 406 -17.93 -0.36 -22.53
N GLU A 407 -18.95 0.49 -22.40
CA GLU A 407 -19.47 1.34 -23.47
C GLU A 407 -18.73 2.69 -23.51
N PHE A 408 -18.58 3.22 -24.72
CA PHE A 408 -17.98 4.51 -25.03
C PHE A 408 -18.95 5.38 -25.82
N ALA A 409 -18.64 6.68 -25.88
CA ALA A 409 -19.50 7.67 -26.54
C ALA A 409 -19.61 7.42 -28.06
N ASP A 410 -18.53 6.91 -28.68
CA ASP A 410 -18.44 6.61 -30.10
C ASP A 410 -17.44 5.46 -30.35
N GLU A 411 -17.43 4.95 -31.59
CA GLU A 411 -16.59 3.82 -32.00
C GLU A 411 -15.10 4.18 -31.94
N ALA A 412 -14.74 5.42 -32.29
CA ALA A 412 -13.35 5.90 -32.24
C ALA A 412 -12.79 5.90 -30.82
N ALA A 413 -13.59 6.24 -29.81
CA ALA A 413 -13.24 6.19 -28.41
C ALA A 413 -13.11 4.74 -27.90
N ALA A 414 -13.97 3.83 -28.38
CA ALA A 414 -13.88 2.41 -28.09
C ALA A 414 -12.59 1.80 -28.67
N GLU A 415 -12.28 2.07 -29.93
CA GLU A 415 -11.04 1.64 -30.60
C GLU A 415 -9.79 2.19 -29.92
N LYS A 416 -9.77 3.50 -29.62
CA LYS A 416 -8.64 4.14 -28.91
C LYS A 416 -8.41 3.51 -27.53
N GLN A 417 -9.47 3.20 -26.81
CA GLN A 417 -9.36 2.54 -25.52
C GLN A 417 -8.94 1.08 -25.65
N ALA A 418 -9.42 0.35 -26.65
CA ALA A 418 -9.00 -1.01 -26.92
C ALA A 418 -7.50 -1.07 -27.27
N ALA A 419 -7.02 -0.19 -28.14
CA ALA A 419 -5.61 -0.06 -28.48
C ALA A 419 -4.74 0.24 -27.25
N LYS A 420 -5.22 1.14 -26.35
CA LYS A 420 -4.54 1.43 -25.08
C LYS A 420 -4.45 0.20 -24.18
N LEU A 421 -5.53 -0.58 -24.06
CA LEU A 421 -5.56 -1.78 -23.23
C LEU A 421 -4.65 -2.88 -23.78
N VAL A 422 -4.63 -3.05 -25.11
CA VAL A 422 -3.69 -3.96 -25.78
C VAL A 422 -2.25 -3.55 -25.52
N ALA A 423 -1.91 -2.26 -25.65
CA ALA A 423 -0.55 -1.75 -25.37
C ALA A 423 -0.15 -1.98 -23.89
N GLU A 424 -1.08 -1.81 -22.95
CA GLU A 424 -0.81 -2.08 -21.53
C GLU A 424 -0.57 -3.58 -21.26
N LYS A 425 -1.33 -4.46 -21.92
CA LYS A 425 -1.25 -5.92 -21.71
C LYS A 425 0.00 -6.52 -22.35
N THR A 426 0.31 -6.11 -23.58
CA THR A 426 1.57 -6.44 -24.24
C THR A 426 2.77 -5.92 -23.43
N GLY A 427 2.69 -4.70 -22.88
CA GLY A 427 3.69 -4.15 -21.96
C GLY A 427 3.85 -4.93 -20.63
N LYS A 428 2.86 -5.74 -20.25
CA LYS A 428 2.88 -6.65 -19.09
C LYS A 428 3.33 -8.07 -19.45
N GLY A 429 3.71 -8.31 -20.70
CA GLY A 429 4.21 -9.59 -21.20
C GLY A 429 3.13 -10.57 -21.67
N TYR A 430 1.89 -10.11 -21.90
CA TYR A 430 0.89 -10.91 -22.59
C TYR A 430 1.22 -10.95 -24.09
N GLU A 431 1.28 -12.14 -24.68
CA GLU A 431 1.56 -12.35 -26.09
C GLU A 431 0.27 -12.65 -26.86
N GLU A 432 0.05 -11.96 -27.98
CA GLU A 432 -1.07 -12.23 -28.88
C GLU A 432 -0.90 -13.60 -29.54
N LYS A 433 -1.99 -14.36 -29.70
CA LYS A 433 -2.00 -15.70 -30.32
C LYS A 433 -2.84 -15.73 -31.58
#